data_AF-A0A1Q9T539-F1
#
_entry.id   AF-A0A1Q9T539-F1
#
_cell.length_a   1.000
_cell.length_b   1.000
_cell.length_c   1.000
_cell.angle_alpha   90.00
_cell.angle_beta   90.00
_cell.angle_gamma   90.00
#
_symmetry.space_group_name_H-M   'P 1'
#
loop_
_entity.id
_entity.type
_entity.pdbx_description
1 polymer ?
#
loop_
_entity_poly.entity_id
_entity_poly.type
_entity_poly.pdbx_seq_one_letter_code
_entity_poly.pdbx_strand_id
1 'polypeptide(L)'
;MTDVVQDLVVLVDEDGRALGTAPRQDVHTATTPRHRAFSLYLFDERGRVLLTRRALSKRTWPGVWTNACCGHPRPDEPDGAAVRRRLQEELGVDVTDLQLALPTFAYRATDASGIVENEVCPVFAGRVSGELLPDPAEVAEHLWVEWDDLVAGVRALPGVYSPWAAEQVPLLESERLRLPLRPGSSTDARATGGAEARGTLDRVEALIGDECSWTDQMWSTLAPSGPVDLIADEPGDLPSWLRAVLTHGGKRLRPRMGHWGFVAAGGRLGSRCHDDLVRAAAALEMLHAFALIHDDVMDQSSTRRGAPAAHVVAAKRHRQGGGQGRAERFGENIAILLGDLAHSLADRLVNPLPSTMRDYWYELNLELIAGQRGDLTGSAAGRRDLAHAEAVAALKSGAYTIERPLQLGSLAAVADGEQREALSAYGRHLGRAFAWRDDILGVWGEPERTGKPSGDDLREGKTTLIWVLGSERLTGAAADAMARVGTDQARAEDVAVLQDALESAGVRQDLETRIREEVEAAEAALRPGLLTEEGIAGLRDEARAIAWRDA
;
A
#
# COMPACT_ATOMS: atom_id res chain seq x y z
N MET A 1 -36.09 -54.23 -6.21
CA MET A 1 -34.63 -54.37 -6.21
C MET A 1 -34.10 -53.07 -6.80
N THR A 2 -33.65 -52.16 -5.94
CA THR A 2 -32.98 -50.92 -6.34
C THR A 2 -31.68 -51.29 -7.06
N ASP A 3 -31.60 -50.91 -8.32
CA ASP A 3 -30.42 -51.10 -9.17
C ASP A 3 -29.25 -50.35 -8.53
N VAL A 4 -28.29 -51.08 -7.95
CA VAL A 4 -27.04 -50.48 -7.46
C VAL A 4 -26.25 -50.13 -8.71
N VAL A 5 -26.36 -48.87 -9.15
CA VAL A 5 -25.51 -48.34 -10.22
C VAL A 5 -24.07 -48.57 -9.80
N GLN A 6 -23.40 -49.50 -10.47
CA GLN A 6 -21.99 -49.79 -10.20
C GLN A 6 -21.16 -48.54 -10.51
N ASP A 7 -20.29 -48.15 -9.57
CA ASP A 7 -19.35 -47.03 -9.72
C ASP A 7 -18.21 -47.45 -10.64
N LEU A 8 -18.39 -47.23 -11.94
CA LEU A 8 -17.50 -47.67 -13.01
C LEU A 8 -16.66 -46.51 -13.55
N VAL A 9 -15.41 -46.82 -13.91
CA VAL A 9 -14.52 -45.94 -14.69
C VAL A 9 -14.39 -46.45 -16.13
N VAL A 10 -14.11 -45.53 -17.06
CA VAL A 10 -13.88 -45.86 -18.48
C VAL A 10 -12.38 -46.07 -18.72
N LEU A 11 -11.99 -47.29 -19.10
CA LEU A 11 -10.61 -47.61 -19.49
C LEU A 11 -10.32 -47.07 -20.89
N VAL A 12 -9.09 -46.61 -21.13
CA VAL A 12 -8.70 -46.00 -22.41
C VAL A 12 -7.34 -46.48 -22.91
N ASP A 13 -7.14 -46.39 -24.23
CA ASP A 13 -5.87 -46.63 -24.89
C ASP A 13 -4.92 -45.41 -24.81
N GLU A 14 -3.81 -45.47 -25.55
CA GLU A 14 -2.82 -44.38 -25.56
C GLU A 14 -3.35 -43.07 -26.16
N ASP A 15 -4.30 -43.17 -27.10
CA ASP A 15 -4.95 -42.07 -27.80
C ASP A 15 -6.22 -41.56 -27.08
N GLY A 16 -6.56 -42.12 -25.92
CA GLY A 16 -7.73 -41.75 -25.12
C GLY A 16 -9.05 -42.38 -25.61
N ARG A 17 -9.01 -43.36 -26.51
CA ARG A 17 -10.22 -44.08 -26.98
C ARG A 17 -10.65 -45.12 -25.95
N ALA A 18 -11.96 -45.23 -25.74
CA ALA A 18 -12.53 -46.15 -24.77
C ALA A 18 -12.26 -47.62 -25.16
N LEU A 19 -11.72 -48.40 -24.22
CA LEU A 19 -11.47 -49.84 -24.33
C LEU A 19 -12.50 -50.69 -23.58
N GLY A 20 -13.16 -50.13 -22.57
CA GLY A 20 -14.13 -50.83 -21.72
C GLY A 20 -14.33 -50.10 -20.39
N THR A 21 -14.89 -50.79 -19.41
CA THR A 21 -15.18 -50.23 -18.07
C THR A 21 -14.70 -51.15 -16.96
N ALA A 22 -14.32 -50.59 -15.82
CA ALA A 22 -13.93 -51.34 -14.63
C ALA A 22 -14.52 -50.72 -13.35
N PRO A 23 -14.76 -51.48 -12.27
CA PRO A 23 -15.14 -50.90 -10.98
C PRO A 23 -14.05 -49.96 -10.45
N ARG A 24 -14.43 -48.75 -10.03
CA ARG A 24 -13.50 -47.73 -9.53
C ARG A 24 -12.67 -48.18 -8.32
N GLN A 25 -13.27 -49.02 -7.47
CA GLN A 25 -12.59 -49.53 -6.26
C GLN A 25 -11.45 -50.51 -6.59
N ASP A 26 -11.50 -51.14 -7.76
CA ASP A 26 -10.56 -52.18 -8.18
C ASP A 26 -9.47 -51.66 -9.13
N VAL A 27 -9.68 -50.48 -9.73
CA VAL A 27 -8.77 -49.95 -10.76
C VAL A 27 -7.45 -49.43 -10.18
N HIS A 28 -7.46 -48.85 -8.98
CA HIS A 28 -6.30 -48.23 -8.35
C HIS A 28 -5.46 -49.27 -7.61
N THR A 29 -4.40 -49.76 -8.26
CA THR A 29 -3.48 -50.78 -7.76
C THR A 29 -2.03 -50.41 -8.08
N ALA A 30 -1.06 -51.31 -7.85
CA ALA A 30 0.32 -51.10 -8.29
C ALA A 30 0.47 -51.09 -9.84
N THR A 31 -0.54 -51.57 -10.57
CA THR A 31 -0.57 -51.67 -12.03
C THR A 31 -1.87 -51.11 -12.60
N THR A 32 -2.20 -49.86 -12.23
CA THR A 32 -3.44 -49.20 -12.64
C THR A 32 -3.53 -49.04 -14.17
N PRO A 33 -4.57 -49.62 -14.82
CA PRO A 33 -4.80 -49.41 -16.24
C PRO A 33 -5.18 -47.95 -16.51
N ARG A 34 -4.85 -47.47 -17.72
CA ARG A 34 -5.16 -46.10 -18.11
C ARG A 34 -6.66 -45.91 -18.21
N HIS A 35 -7.20 -44.85 -17.60
CA HIS A 35 -8.64 -44.58 -17.56
C HIS A 35 -8.96 -43.08 -17.60
N ARG A 36 -10.22 -42.73 -17.87
CA ARG A 36 -10.69 -41.34 -17.93
C ARG A 36 -10.92 -40.77 -16.54
N ALA A 37 -10.44 -39.55 -16.33
CA ALA A 37 -10.68 -38.73 -15.15
C ALA A 37 -10.89 -37.27 -15.57
N PHE A 38 -11.07 -36.37 -14.60
CA PHE A 38 -11.02 -34.92 -14.78
C PHE A 38 -10.44 -34.24 -13.53
N SER A 39 -9.92 -33.03 -13.71
CA SER A 39 -9.46 -32.15 -12.65
C SER A 39 -10.21 -30.81 -12.72
N LEU A 40 -10.56 -30.21 -11.58
CA LEU A 40 -11.26 -28.92 -11.50
C LEU A 40 -10.52 -27.93 -10.60
N TYR A 41 -10.32 -26.71 -11.09
CA TYR A 41 -9.95 -25.55 -10.31
C TYR A 41 -11.15 -24.61 -10.16
N LEU A 42 -11.50 -24.25 -8.92
CA LEU A 42 -12.58 -23.32 -8.64
C LEU A 42 -12.04 -21.98 -8.16
N PHE A 43 -12.68 -20.91 -8.62
CA PHE A 43 -12.33 -19.54 -8.27
C PHE A 43 -13.51 -18.81 -7.64
N ASP A 44 -13.23 -17.93 -6.68
CA ASP A 44 -14.23 -17.07 -6.03
C ASP A 44 -14.40 -15.73 -6.75
N GLU A 45 -15.38 -14.90 -6.32
CA GLU A 45 -15.67 -13.54 -6.85
C GLU A 45 -14.46 -12.62 -6.96
N ARG A 46 -13.44 -12.87 -6.16
CA ARG A 46 -12.21 -12.08 -6.11
C ARG A 46 -11.09 -12.64 -6.98
N GLY A 47 -11.30 -13.79 -7.63
CA GLY A 47 -10.31 -14.46 -8.47
C GLY A 47 -9.34 -15.34 -7.67
N ARG A 48 -9.62 -15.60 -6.38
CA ARG A 48 -8.83 -16.53 -5.55
C ARG A 48 -9.21 -17.95 -5.92
N VAL A 49 -8.24 -18.85 -5.91
CA VAL A 49 -8.41 -20.27 -6.23
C VAL A 49 -8.61 -21.09 -4.96
N LEU A 50 -9.51 -22.08 -5.00
CA LEU A 50 -9.74 -23.00 -3.91
C LEU A 50 -8.70 -24.12 -3.92
N LEU A 51 -8.00 -24.27 -2.80
CA LEU A 51 -7.21 -25.45 -2.48
C LEU A 51 -7.91 -26.29 -1.42
N THR A 52 -7.84 -27.60 -1.60
CA THR A 52 -8.36 -28.57 -0.63
C THR A 52 -7.24 -29.50 -0.19
N ARG A 53 -7.33 -29.96 1.06
CA ARG A 53 -6.50 -31.03 1.57
C ARG A 53 -7.32 -32.30 1.59
N ARG A 54 -6.85 -33.34 0.90
CA ARG A 54 -7.54 -34.62 0.81
C ARG A 54 -7.75 -35.23 2.20
N ALA A 55 -8.94 -35.79 2.46
CA ALA A 55 -9.22 -36.47 3.72
C ALA A 55 -8.18 -37.57 4.03
N LEU A 56 -7.80 -37.69 5.30
CA LEU A 56 -6.78 -38.65 5.74
C LEU A 56 -7.23 -40.11 5.62
N SER A 57 -8.54 -40.35 5.54
CA SER A 57 -9.15 -41.67 5.35
C SER A 57 -9.10 -42.16 3.89
N LYS A 58 -8.69 -41.31 2.93
CA LYS A 58 -8.62 -41.71 1.53
C LYS A 58 -7.56 -42.79 1.31
N ARG A 59 -7.91 -43.77 0.47
CA ARG A 59 -7.01 -44.87 0.08
C ARG A 59 -5.80 -44.39 -0.72
N THR A 60 -5.99 -43.43 -1.62
CA THR A 60 -4.92 -42.82 -2.42
C THR A 60 -4.69 -41.39 -1.99
N TRP A 61 -3.41 -41.01 -1.89
CA TRP A 61 -2.98 -39.65 -1.56
C TRP A 61 -3.69 -39.02 -0.35
N PRO A 62 -3.67 -39.65 0.84
CA PRO A 62 -4.27 -39.08 2.04
C PRO A 62 -3.51 -37.82 2.49
N GLY A 63 -4.23 -36.74 2.80
CA GLY A 63 -3.66 -35.55 3.41
C GLY A 63 -2.83 -34.63 2.51
N VAL A 64 -2.73 -34.90 1.21
CA VAL A 64 -2.02 -34.01 0.27
C VAL A 64 -2.89 -32.80 -0.09
N TRP A 65 -2.25 -31.64 -0.28
CA TRP A 65 -2.89 -30.44 -0.80
C TRP A 65 -3.09 -30.54 -2.30
N THR A 66 -4.26 -30.13 -2.79
CA THR A 66 -4.64 -30.27 -4.19
C THR A 66 -5.64 -29.19 -4.61
N ASN A 67 -5.98 -29.17 -5.89
CA ASN A 67 -7.06 -28.37 -6.49
C ASN A 67 -8.45 -28.66 -5.87
N ALA A 68 -9.51 -28.04 -6.41
CA ALA A 68 -10.83 -28.06 -5.80
C ALA A 68 -11.47 -29.46 -5.75
N CYS A 69 -11.48 -30.19 -6.88
CA CYS A 69 -12.12 -31.49 -6.99
C CYS A 69 -11.55 -32.27 -8.19
N CYS A 70 -11.46 -33.60 -8.06
CA CYS A 70 -11.10 -34.51 -9.15
C CYS A 70 -12.04 -35.72 -9.14
N GLY A 71 -12.27 -36.35 -10.28
CA GLY A 71 -13.06 -37.57 -10.32
C GLY A 71 -13.13 -38.22 -11.68
N HIS A 72 -14.08 -39.14 -11.84
CA HIS A 72 -14.21 -39.98 -13.01
C HIS A 72 -15.59 -39.78 -13.67
N PRO A 73 -15.66 -39.50 -14.98
CA PRO A 73 -16.90 -39.59 -15.73
C PRO A 73 -17.39 -41.05 -15.76
N ARG A 74 -18.69 -41.24 -15.53
CA ARG A 74 -19.35 -42.54 -15.74
C ARG A 74 -19.39 -42.89 -17.25
N PRO A 75 -19.63 -44.16 -17.61
CA PRO A 75 -19.89 -44.53 -18.99
C PRO A 75 -21.00 -43.65 -19.58
N ASP A 76 -20.77 -43.11 -20.78
CA ASP A 76 -21.65 -42.20 -21.51
C ASP A 76 -21.97 -40.85 -20.80
N GLU A 77 -21.32 -40.53 -19.68
CA GLU A 77 -21.47 -39.24 -18.97
C GLU A 77 -20.56 -38.16 -19.60
N PRO A 78 -21.11 -37.00 -20.01
CA PRO A 78 -20.30 -35.87 -20.44
C PRO A 78 -19.45 -35.31 -19.28
N ASP A 79 -18.22 -34.90 -19.56
CA ASP A 79 -17.28 -34.45 -18.52
C ASP A 79 -17.83 -33.29 -17.69
N GLY A 80 -18.48 -32.31 -18.32
CA GLY A 80 -19.10 -31.19 -17.60
C GLY A 80 -20.25 -31.60 -16.68
N ALA A 81 -20.92 -32.73 -16.93
CA ALA A 81 -21.92 -33.28 -16.03
C ALA A 81 -21.25 -34.02 -14.86
N ALA A 82 -20.20 -34.79 -15.14
CA ALA A 82 -19.40 -35.47 -14.13
C ALA A 82 -18.75 -34.49 -13.13
N VAL A 83 -18.22 -33.37 -13.65
CA VAL A 83 -17.66 -32.27 -12.86
C VAL A 83 -18.70 -31.72 -11.87
N ARG A 84 -19.89 -31.35 -12.35
CA ARG A 84 -20.97 -30.80 -11.50
C ARG A 84 -21.43 -31.80 -10.44
N ARG A 85 -21.56 -33.07 -10.82
CA ARG A 85 -21.94 -34.15 -9.91
C ARG A 85 -20.92 -34.31 -8.78
N ARG A 86 -19.63 -34.48 -9.10
CA ARG A 86 -18.60 -34.63 -8.05
C ARG A 86 -18.44 -33.37 -7.22
N LEU A 87 -18.60 -32.20 -7.82
CA LEU A 87 -18.54 -30.95 -7.07
C LEU A 87 -19.64 -30.86 -6.02
N GLN A 88 -20.87 -31.26 -6.36
CA GLN A 88 -21.98 -31.33 -5.42
C GLN A 88 -21.75 -32.40 -4.33
N GLU A 89 -21.19 -33.56 -4.70
CA GLU A 89 -20.89 -34.66 -3.77
C GLU A 89 -19.77 -34.29 -2.77
N GLU A 90 -18.69 -33.65 -3.21
CA GLU A 90 -17.50 -33.40 -2.39
C GLU A 90 -17.53 -32.05 -1.66
N LEU A 91 -18.11 -31.01 -2.28
CA LEU A 91 -18.03 -29.63 -1.80
C LEU A 91 -19.40 -28.95 -1.60
N GLY A 92 -20.50 -29.59 -2.01
CA GLY A 92 -21.85 -29.09 -1.80
C GLY A 92 -22.21 -27.81 -2.58
N VAL A 93 -21.43 -27.46 -3.61
CA VAL A 93 -21.56 -26.21 -4.38
C VAL A 93 -21.80 -26.45 -5.86
N ASP A 94 -22.32 -25.43 -6.53
CA ASP A 94 -22.44 -25.37 -7.99
C ASP A 94 -21.25 -24.64 -8.63
N VAL A 95 -21.14 -24.74 -9.96
CA VAL A 95 -20.13 -24.05 -10.77
C VAL A 95 -20.76 -23.28 -11.93
N THR A 96 -20.30 -22.04 -12.07
CA THR A 96 -20.58 -21.13 -13.19
C THR A 96 -19.32 -20.95 -14.04
N ASP A 97 -19.48 -20.47 -15.28
CA ASP A 97 -18.37 -20.21 -16.21
C ASP A 97 -17.38 -21.38 -16.35
N LEU A 98 -17.90 -22.61 -16.38
CA LEU A 98 -17.08 -23.81 -16.49
C LEU A 98 -16.41 -23.89 -17.87
N GLN A 99 -15.08 -23.87 -17.88
CA GLN A 99 -14.25 -23.88 -19.08
C GLN A 99 -13.25 -25.04 -19.04
N LEU A 100 -12.95 -25.60 -20.22
CA LEU A 100 -11.89 -26.59 -20.38
C LEU A 100 -10.55 -25.87 -20.63
N ALA A 101 -9.67 -25.88 -19.63
CA ALA A 101 -8.39 -25.18 -19.68
C ALA A 101 -7.30 -26.02 -20.34
N LEU A 102 -7.12 -27.28 -19.90
CA LEU A 102 -6.11 -28.20 -20.43
C LEU A 102 -6.80 -29.47 -20.99
N PRO A 103 -7.12 -29.52 -22.30
CA PRO A 103 -7.92 -30.60 -22.88
C PRO A 103 -7.20 -31.95 -22.96
N THR A 104 -5.88 -31.96 -23.00
CA THR A 104 -5.07 -33.16 -23.28
C THR A 104 -4.20 -33.57 -22.10
N PHE A 105 -4.44 -33.04 -20.91
CA PHE A 105 -3.63 -33.38 -19.74
C PHE A 105 -3.80 -34.86 -19.38
N ALA A 106 -2.68 -35.54 -19.15
CA ALA A 106 -2.63 -36.92 -18.71
C ALA A 106 -1.37 -37.10 -17.86
N TYR A 107 -1.46 -37.93 -16.82
CA TYR A 107 -0.35 -38.11 -15.87
C TYR A 107 -0.30 -39.55 -15.37
N ARG A 108 0.87 -39.93 -14.85
CA ARG A 108 1.08 -41.18 -14.11
C ARG A 108 1.90 -40.91 -12.86
N ALA A 109 1.34 -41.20 -11.70
CA ALA A 109 1.99 -40.97 -10.42
C ALA A 109 1.82 -42.18 -9.49
N THR A 110 2.76 -42.38 -8.57
CA THR A 110 2.70 -43.46 -7.57
C THR A 110 2.70 -42.84 -6.19
N ASP A 111 1.71 -43.21 -5.37
CA ASP A 111 1.63 -42.73 -3.98
C ASP A 111 2.61 -43.48 -3.06
N ALA A 112 2.73 -43.02 -1.81
CA ALA A 112 3.65 -43.60 -0.84
C ALA A 112 3.31 -45.06 -0.46
N SER A 113 2.09 -45.53 -0.73
CA SER A 113 1.66 -46.92 -0.50
C SER A 113 1.97 -47.85 -1.69
N GLY A 114 2.41 -47.28 -2.82
CA GLY A 114 2.68 -48.00 -4.07
C GLY A 114 1.47 -48.09 -5.00
N ILE A 115 0.35 -47.43 -4.69
CA ILE A 115 -0.81 -47.35 -5.59
C ILE A 115 -0.50 -46.32 -6.69
N VAL A 116 -0.82 -46.69 -7.93
CA VAL A 116 -0.58 -45.87 -9.12
C VAL A 116 -1.87 -45.17 -9.55
N GLU A 117 -1.76 -43.91 -9.93
CA GLU A 117 -2.72 -43.21 -10.79
C GLU A 117 -2.16 -43.16 -12.21
N ASN A 118 -3.01 -43.41 -13.20
CA ASN A 118 -2.65 -43.46 -14.62
C ASN A 118 -3.87 -42.99 -15.42
N GLU A 119 -3.97 -41.69 -15.64
CA GLU A 119 -5.23 -41.06 -16.03
C GLU A 119 -5.08 -40.14 -17.25
N VAL A 120 -6.09 -40.16 -18.12
CA VAL A 120 -6.37 -39.08 -19.06
C VAL A 120 -7.31 -38.12 -18.34
N CYS A 121 -6.82 -36.94 -17.98
CA CYS A 121 -7.44 -36.08 -16.98
C CYS A 121 -7.53 -34.62 -17.49
N PRO A 122 -8.48 -34.30 -18.39
CA PRO A 122 -8.69 -32.94 -18.83
C PRO A 122 -8.98 -32.02 -17.64
N VAL A 123 -8.43 -30.79 -17.69
CA VAL A 123 -8.49 -29.85 -16.57
C VAL A 123 -9.48 -28.74 -16.86
N PHE A 124 -10.46 -28.60 -15.98
CA PHE A 124 -11.48 -27.57 -16.00
C PHE A 124 -11.16 -26.44 -15.01
N ALA A 125 -11.62 -25.25 -15.34
CA ALA A 125 -11.63 -24.10 -14.47
C ALA A 125 -13.04 -23.50 -14.42
N GLY A 126 -13.50 -23.04 -13.27
CA GLY A 126 -14.81 -22.44 -13.13
C GLY A 126 -14.95 -21.59 -11.89
N ARG A 127 -16.08 -20.91 -11.78
CA ARG A 127 -16.39 -20.00 -10.69
C ARG A 127 -17.38 -20.65 -9.73
N VAL A 128 -17.05 -20.67 -8.44
CA VAL A 128 -17.92 -21.28 -7.42
C VAL A 128 -19.24 -20.51 -7.30
N SER A 129 -20.34 -21.24 -7.11
CA SER A 129 -21.66 -20.69 -6.83
C SER A 129 -22.22 -21.35 -5.57
N GLY A 130 -22.39 -20.56 -4.51
CA GLY A 130 -22.87 -21.02 -3.20
C GLY A 130 -21.79 -21.10 -2.13
N GLU A 131 -22.19 -21.51 -0.93
CA GLU A 131 -21.31 -21.68 0.23
C GLU A 131 -20.73 -23.10 0.26
N LEU A 132 -19.44 -23.23 0.55
CA LEU A 132 -18.76 -24.53 0.62
C LEU A 132 -19.29 -25.36 1.79
N LEU A 133 -19.70 -26.59 1.50
CA LEU A 133 -20.08 -27.61 2.48
C LEU A 133 -19.26 -28.89 2.22
N PRO A 134 -17.95 -28.92 2.53
CA PRO A 134 -17.10 -30.04 2.19
C PRO A 134 -17.48 -31.33 2.95
N ASP A 135 -17.53 -32.45 2.24
CA ASP A 135 -17.68 -33.76 2.88
C ASP A 135 -16.38 -34.12 3.62
N PRO A 136 -16.40 -34.35 4.96
CA PRO A 136 -15.22 -34.69 5.73
C PRO A 136 -14.56 -36.02 5.31
N ALA A 137 -15.28 -36.91 4.61
CA ALA A 137 -14.70 -38.12 4.02
C ALA A 137 -13.88 -37.83 2.75
N GLU A 138 -14.06 -36.66 2.14
CA GLU A 138 -13.41 -36.26 0.90
C GLU A 138 -12.34 -35.17 1.13
N VAL A 139 -12.62 -34.20 2.01
CA VAL A 139 -11.80 -33.00 2.27
C VAL A 139 -11.58 -32.82 3.77
N ALA A 140 -10.32 -32.79 4.21
CA ALA A 140 -9.94 -32.52 5.60
C ALA A 140 -9.87 -31.03 5.93
N GLU A 141 -9.43 -30.21 4.97
CA GLU A 141 -9.18 -28.78 5.13
C GLU A 141 -9.33 -28.08 3.78
N HIS A 142 -9.69 -26.80 3.77
CA HIS A 142 -9.76 -26.01 2.55
C HIS A 142 -9.35 -24.56 2.80
N LEU A 143 -8.80 -23.91 1.77
CA LEU A 143 -8.38 -22.51 1.82
C LEU A 143 -8.45 -21.85 0.45
N TRP A 144 -8.80 -20.55 0.46
CA TRP A 144 -8.78 -19.69 -0.71
C TRP A 144 -7.44 -18.95 -0.78
N VAL A 145 -6.71 -19.08 -1.88
CA VAL A 145 -5.41 -18.42 -2.09
C VAL A 145 -5.42 -17.63 -3.39
N GLU A 146 -4.55 -16.62 -3.47
CA GLU A 146 -4.30 -15.97 -4.74
C GLU A 146 -3.65 -16.95 -5.73
N TRP A 147 -4.01 -16.83 -7.00
CA TRP A 147 -3.45 -17.72 -8.04
C TRP A 147 -1.92 -17.61 -8.13
N ASP A 148 -1.39 -16.38 -8.02
CA ASP A 148 0.05 -16.13 -8.08
C ASP A 148 0.79 -16.76 -6.88
N ASP A 149 0.16 -16.79 -5.70
CA ASP A 149 0.71 -17.46 -4.52
C ASP A 149 0.76 -18.98 -4.71
N LEU A 150 -0.28 -19.57 -5.31
CA LEU A 150 -0.28 -21.00 -5.67
C LEU A 150 0.83 -21.31 -6.69
N VAL A 151 0.98 -20.48 -7.74
CA VAL A 151 2.04 -20.65 -8.75
C VAL A 151 3.43 -20.58 -8.10
N ALA A 152 3.66 -19.59 -7.24
CA ALA A 152 4.92 -19.45 -6.50
C ALA A 152 5.15 -20.65 -5.57
N GLY A 153 4.13 -21.07 -4.83
CA GLY A 153 4.18 -22.20 -3.91
C GLY A 153 4.51 -23.52 -4.61
N VAL A 154 3.84 -23.82 -5.74
CA VAL A 154 4.11 -25.03 -6.54
C VAL A 154 5.53 -25.01 -7.11
N ARG A 155 6.03 -23.86 -7.56
CA ARG A 155 7.41 -23.74 -8.08
C ARG A 155 8.45 -23.95 -6.98
N ALA A 156 8.22 -23.40 -5.78
CA ALA A 156 9.17 -23.48 -4.68
C ALA A 156 9.17 -24.85 -4.00
N LEU A 157 7.99 -25.44 -3.79
CA LEU A 157 7.79 -26.64 -2.98
C LEU A 157 6.77 -27.59 -3.64
N PRO A 158 7.06 -28.15 -4.84
CA PRO A 158 6.10 -28.97 -5.58
C PRO A 158 5.64 -30.22 -4.80
N GLY A 159 6.50 -30.78 -3.92
CA GLY A 159 6.19 -31.97 -3.13
C GLY A 159 5.16 -31.77 -2.00
N VAL A 160 4.72 -30.54 -1.74
CA VAL A 160 3.61 -30.26 -0.81
C VAL A 160 2.25 -30.52 -1.47
N TYR A 161 2.19 -30.39 -2.79
CA TYR A 161 0.98 -30.54 -3.59
C TYR A 161 0.89 -31.93 -4.20
N SER A 162 -0.30 -32.30 -4.65
CA SER A 162 -0.48 -33.50 -5.43
C SER A 162 0.36 -33.44 -6.71
N PRO A 163 0.89 -34.58 -7.21
CA PRO A 163 1.73 -34.58 -8.41
C PRO A 163 1.03 -33.96 -9.62
N TRP A 164 -0.28 -34.22 -9.78
CA TRP A 164 -1.04 -33.60 -10.86
C TRP A 164 -1.17 -32.08 -10.67
N ALA A 165 -1.42 -31.56 -9.46
CA ALA A 165 -1.48 -30.12 -9.27
C ALA A 165 -0.11 -29.45 -9.52
N ALA A 166 0.98 -30.11 -9.13
CA ALA A 166 2.34 -29.64 -9.38
C ALA A 166 2.67 -29.54 -10.87
N GLU A 167 2.11 -30.44 -11.70
CA GLU A 167 2.24 -30.39 -13.17
C GLU A 167 1.21 -29.44 -13.83
N GLN A 168 -0.02 -29.40 -13.33
CA GLN A 168 -1.13 -28.62 -13.90
C GLN A 168 -0.94 -27.13 -13.70
N VAL A 169 -0.51 -26.67 -12.52
CA VAL A 169 -0.42 -25.23 -12.21
C VAL A 169 0.52 -24.48 -13.17
N PRO A 170 1.74 -24.94 -13.49
CA PRO A 170 2.58 -24.30 -14.50
C PRO A 170 1.94 -24.26 -15.90
N LEU A 171 1.22 -25.31 -16.30
CA LEU A 171 0.54 -25.37 -17.59
C LEU A 171 -0.67 -24.42 -17.63
N LEU A 172 -1.46 -24.37 -16.55
CA LEU A 172 -2.56 -23.42 -16.40
C LEU A 172 -2.07 -21.97 -16.37
N GLU A 173 -0.89 -21.71 -15.79
CA GLU A 173 -0.27 -20.39 -15.84
C GLU A 173 0.13 -20.00 -17.27
N SER A 174 0.52 -20.95 -18.11
CA SER A 174 0.73 -20.67 -19.55
C SER A 174 -0.58 -20.38 -20.30
N GLU A 175 -1.70 -20.90 -19.79
CA GLU A 175 -3.06 -20.70 -20.30
C GLU A 175 -3.87 -19.71 -19.46
N ARG A 176 -3.20 -18.79 -18.76
CA ARG A 176 -3.78 -17.90 -17.72
C ARG A 176 -5.04 -17.16 -18.14
N LEU A 177 -5.19 -16.85 -19.43
CA LEU A 177 -6.37 -16.16 -19.99
C LEU A 177 -7.65 -17.01 -19.95
N ARG A 178 -7.54 -18.33 -19.81
CA ARG A 178 -8.67 -19.27 -19.65
C ARG A 178 -9.13 -19.42 -18.20
N LEU A 179 -8.43 -18.79 -17.25
CA LEU A 179 -8.74 -18.87 -15.84
C LEU A 179 -9.67 -17.70 -15.43
N PRO A 180 -10.67 -17.94 -14.56
CA PRO A 180 -11.58 -16.90 -14.07
C PRO A 180 -10.92 -16.06 -12.95
N LEU A 181 -9.74 -15.50 -13.24
CA LEU A 181 -8.93 -14.66 -12.36
C LEU A 181 -9.43 -13.20 -12.27
N ARG A 182 -10.41 -12.84 -13.09
CA ARG A 182 -11.05 -11.52 -13.07
C ARG A 182 -12.37 -11.62 -12.29
N PRO A 183 -12.74 -10.61 -11.48
CA PRO A 183 -14.10 -10.48 -10.99
C PRO A 183 -15.08 -10.53 -12.17
N GLY A 184 -16.17 -11.28 -12.04
CA GLY A 184 -17.20 -11.34 -13.08
C GLY A 184 -17.63 -9.92 -13.45
N SER A 185 -17.50 -9.57 -14.73
CA SER A 185 -17.79 -8.22 -15.21
C SER A 185 -19.28 -7.92 -15.06
N SER A 186 -19.65 -7.05 -14.12
CA SER A 186 -20.75 -6.14 -14.41
C SER A 186 -20.24 -5.17 -15.47
N THR A 187 -20.94 -5.16 -16.59
CA THR A 187 -20.70 -4.27 -17.72
C THR A 187 -21.04 -2.84 -17.32
N ASP A 188 -20.03 -2.03 -17.02
CA ASP A 188 -19.87 -0.65 -17.55
C ASP A 188 -18.70 0.06 -16.85
N ALA A 189 -17.63 0.34 -17.62
CA ALA A 189 -16.78 1.52 -17.48
C ALA A 189 -15.63 1.45 -18.48
N ARG A 190 -15.93 1.68 -19.76
CA ARG A 190 -15.01 2.41 -20.63
C ARG A 190 -15.35 3.88 -20.47
N ALA A 191 -14.62 4.56 -19.59
CA ALA A 191 -14.57 6.03 -19.49
C ALA A 191 -13.09 6.36 -19.33
N THR A 192 -12.41 6.78 -20.40
CA THR A 192 -12.05 8.19 -20.70
C THR A 192 -11.29 8.87 -19.55
N GLY A 193 -10.07 9.31 -19.87
CA GLY A 193 -9.07 9.84 -18.93
C GLY A 193 -9.58 10.87 -17.93
N GLY A 194 -8.99 10.82 -16.73
CA GLY A 194 -9.39 11.59 -15.55
C GLY A 194 -10.01 10.76 -14.41
N ALA A 195 -9.86 9.44 -14.38
CA ALA A 195 -10.37 8.59 -13.29
C ALA A 195 -9.41 8.63 -12.07
N GLU A 196 -9.64 9.67 -11.27
CA GLU A 196 -8.94 10.16 -10.09
C GLU A 196 -8.39 9.12 -9.11
N ALA A 197 -7.24 9.44 -8.51
CA ALA A 197 -6.73 8.84 -7.27
C ALA A 197 -7.79 8.74 -6.14
N ARG A 198 -8.93 9.43 -6.27
CA ARG A 198 -10.08 9.43 -5.37
C ARG A 198 -10.44 8.05 -4.82
N GLY A 199 -10.53 7.03 -5.68
CA GLY A 199 -10.86 5.67 -5.23
C GLY A 199 -9.82 5.09 -4.26
N THR A 200 -8.53 5.36 -4.48
CA THR A 200 -7.47 5.00 -3.53
C THR A 200 -7.55 5.87 -2.27
N LEU A 201 -7.81 7.17 -2.40
CA LEU A 201 -7.90 8.10 -1.27
C LEU A 201 -9.07 7.75 -0.33
N ASP A 202 -10.23 7.40 -0.86
CA ASP A 202 -11.40 7.01 -0.07
C ASP A 202 -11.10 5.72 0.73
N ARG A 203 -10.37 4.77 0.12
CA ARG A 203 -9.92 3.54 0.83
C ARG A 203 -8.89 3.83 1.90
N VAL A 204 -7.98 4.78 1.67
CA VAL A 204 -7.02 5.26 2.68
C VAL A 204 -7.76 5.90 3.86
N GLU A 205 -8.74 6.75 3.59
CA GLU A 205 -9.55 7.41 4.61
C GLU A 205 -10.36 6.40 5.44
N ALA A 206 -10.98 5.43 4.79
CA ALA A 206 -11.67 4.33 5.47
C ALA A 206 -10.73 3.56 6.40
N LEU A 207 -9.54 3.18 5.92
CA LEU A 207 -8.56 2.44 6.71
C LEU A 207 -8.03 3.26 7.91
N ILE A 208 -7.82 4.57 7.73
CA ILE A 208 -7.46 5.48 8.84
C ILE A 208 -8.59 5.48 9.89
N GLY A 209 -9.85 5.53 9.46
CA GLY A 209 -11.01 5.47 10.34
C GLY A 209 -11.12 4.16 11.13
N ASP A 210 -10.83 3.03 10.47
CA ASP A 210 -10.80 1.71 11.10
C ASP A 210 -9.69 1.62 12.17
N GLU A 211 -8.47 2.09 11.87
CA GLU A 211 -7.37 2.10 12.84
C GLU A 211 -7.65 3.04 14.02
N CYS A 212 -8.24 4.21 13.79
CA CYS A 212 -8.67 5.09 14.89
C CYS A 212 -9.69 4.39 15.79
N SER A 213 -10.64 3.66 15.20
CA SER A 213 -11.68 2.95 15.96
C SER A 213 -11.12 1.78 16.75
N TRP A 214 -10.15 1.05 16.18
CA TRP A 214 -9.40 0.02 16.90
C TRP A 214 -8.59 0.63 18.05
N THR A 215 -7.96 1.78 17.83
CA THR A 215 -7.17 2.48 18.85
C THR A 215 -8.03 2.93 20.03
N ASP A 216 -9.20 3.49 19.76
CA ASP A 216 -10.16 3.88 20.81
C ASP A 216 -10.55 2.68 21.69
N GLN A 217 -10.85 1.54 21.06
CA GLN A 217 -11.18 0.30 21.77
C GLN A 217 -10.00 -0.19 22.63
N MET A 218 -8.80 -0.27 22.03
CA MET A 218 -7.60 -0.75 22.72
C MET A 218 -7.27 0.17 23.92
N TRP A 219 -7.29 1.48 23.69
CA TRP A 219 -7.03 2.49 24.71
C TRP A 219 -7.99 2.40 25.89
N SER A 220 -9.29 2.19 25.64
CA SER A 220 -10.30 2.06 26.70
C SER A 220 -10.03 0.90 27.68
N THR A 221 -9.26 -0.10 27.25
CA THR A 221 -8.88 -1.25 28.10
C THR A 221 -7.54 -1.07 28.82
N LEU A 222 -6.66 -0.22 28.30
CA LEU A 222 -5.31 0.00 28.84
C LEU A 222 -5.20 1.24 29.73
N ALA A 223 -5.92 2.31 29.37
CA ALA A 223 -5.85 3.57 30.08
C ALA A 223 -6.32 3.41 31.53
N PRO A 224 -5.69 4.09 32.51
CA PRO A 224 -6.14 4.06 33.89
C PRO A 224 -7.62 4.40 34.03
N SER A 225 -8.34 3.64 34.86
CA SER A 225 -9.75 3.89 35.10
C SER A 225 -9.95 5.21 35.87
N GLY A 226 -10.82 6.09 35.36
CA GLY A 226 -11.14 7.38 35.98
C GLY A 226 -11.34 8.49 34.93
N PRO A 227 -11.79 9.68 35.35
CA PRO A 227 -11.88 10.85 34.46
C PRO A 227 -10.47 11.34 34.07
N VAL A 228 -10.35 11.83 32.84
CA VAL A 228 -9.10 12.43 32.35
C VAL A 228 -9.11 13.94 32.68
N ASP A 229 -8.77 14.29 33.91
CA ASP A 229 -9.06 15.61 34.51
C ASP A 229 -8.53 16.83 33.72
N LEU A 230 -7.44 16.70 32.96
CA LEU A 230 -6.77 17.84 32.29
C LEU A 230 -6.91 17.85 30.76
N ILE A 231 -7.42 16.77 30.14
CA ILE A 231 -7.59 16.70 28.68
C ILE A 231 -8.93 16.09 28.25
N ALA A 232 -9.92 15.98 29.14
CA ALA A 232 -11.24 15.43 28.82
C ALA A 232 -12.08 16.28 27.83
N ASP A 233 -11.80 17.58 27.71
CA ASP A 233 -12.54 18.47 26.80
C ASP A 233 -12.22 18.17 25.31
N GLU A 234 -13.21 18.37 24.44
CA GLU A 234 -13.14 18.20 22.97
C GLU A 234 -11.80 18.63 22.34
N PRO A 235 -11.14 17.80 21.49
CA PRO A 235 -11.56 16.46 21.03
C PRO A 235 -11.39 15.30 22.04
N GLY A 236 -11.12 15.55 23.32
CA GLY A 236 -10.95 14.52 24.34
C GLY A 236 -9.51 14.04 24.52
N ASP A 237 -9.36 12.81 25.00
CA ASP A 237 -8.08 12.13 25.24
C ASP A 237 -7.32 11.83 23.93
N LEU A 238 -6.09 11.32 24.02
CA LEU A 238 -5.14 11.18 22.91
C LEU A 238 -5.74 10.47 21.66
N PRO A 239 -6.47 9.34 21.75
CA PRO A 239 -7.02 8.69 20.56
C PRO A 239 -8.04 9.54 19.80
N SER A 240 -9.02 10.10 20.50
CA SER A 240 -10.04 10.99 19.92
C SER A 240 -9.41 12.27 19.38
N TRP A 241 -8.39 12.79 20.06
CA TRP A 241 -7.63 13.92 19.57
C TRP A 241 -6.85 13.59 18.29
N LEU A 242 -6.16 12.45 18.25
CA LEU A 242 -5.45 12.01 17.05
C LEU A 242 -6.41 11.83 15.87
N ARG A 243 -7.57 11.22 16.10
CA ARG A 243 -8.65 11.11 15.11
C ARG A 243 -9.04 12.50 14.58
N ALA A 244 -9.19 13.50 15.46
CA ALA A 244 -9.45 14.87 15.02
C ALA A 244 -8.32 15.41 14.15
N VAL A 245 -7.04 15.24 14.54
CA VAL A 245 -5.90 15.68 13.74
C VAL A 245 -5.89 15.03 12.34
N LEU A 246 -6.21 13.74 12.24
CA LEU A 246 -6.19 12.98 10.99
C LEU A 246 -7.37 13.29 10.05
N THR A 247 -8.53 13.64 10.62
CA THR A 247 -9.76 14.00 9.89
C THR A 247 -9.79 15.47 9.46
N HIS A 248 -9.04 16.35 10.13
CA HIS A 248 -8.88 17.73 9.68
C HIS A 248 -8.07 17.76 8.38
N GLY A 249 -8.78 18.07 7.28
CA GLY A 249 -8.36 17.86 5.90
C GLY A 249 -6.96 18.38 5.52
N GLY A 250 -6.45 17.80 4.44
CA GLY A 250 -5.23 18.21 3.75
C GLY A 250 -5.30 17.74 2.29
N LYS A 251 -4.36 18.17 1.44
CA LYS A 251 -4.34 17.86 0.00
C LYS A 251 -4.04 16.38 -0.33
N ARG A 252 -3.89 15.53 0.70
CA ARG A 252 -3.54 14.09 0.66
C ARG A 252 -2.46 13.76 -0.37
N LEU A 253 -1.41 14.59 -0.38
CA LEU A 253 -0.38 14.56 -1.42
C LEU A 253 0.40 13.23 -1.39
N ARG A 254 0.76 12.74 -0.21
CA ARG A 254 1.52 11.49 -0.05
C ARG A 254 0.75 10.27 -0.60
N PRO A 255 -0.52 10.03 -0.21
CA PRO A 255 -1.35 9.03 -0.86
C PRO A 255 -1.48 9.18 -2.39
N ARG A 256 -1.61 10.41 -2.92
CA ARG A 256 -1.69 10.65 -4.37
C ARG A 256 -0.40 10.25 -5.08
N MET A 257 0.76 10.60 -4.51
CA MET A 257 2.05 10.19 -5.07
C MET A 257 2.21 8.67 -5.06
N GLY A 258 1.80 7.99 -3.98
CA GLY A 258 1.77 6.53 -3.93
C GLY A 258 0.84 5.90 -4.97
N HIS A 259 -0.37 6.46 -5.13
CA HIS A 259 -1.31 6.04 -6.17
C HIS A 259 -0.69 6.13 -7.57
N TRP A 260 -0.09 7.26 -7.92
CA TRP A 260 0.50 7.42 -9.24
C TRP A 260 1.76 6.59 -9.45
N GLY A 261 2.54 6.33 -8.40
CA GLY A 261 3.66 5.37 -8.46
C GLY A 261 3.19 3.95 -8.77
N PHE A 262 2.07 3.55 -8.17
CA PHE A 262 1.43 2.26 -8.42
C PHE A 262 0.88 2.16 -9.85
N VAL A 263 0.12 3.17 -10.30
CA VAL A 263 -0.47 3.19 -11.66
C VAL A 263 0.62 3.28 -12.73
N ALA A 264 1.64 4.12 -12.57
CA ALA A 264 2.75 4.25 -13.51
C ALA A 264 3.54 2.96 -13.69
N ALA A 265 3.68 2.16 -12.63
CA ALA A 265 4.31 0.85 -12.65
C ALA A 265 3.41 -0.28 -13.21
N GLY A 266 2.14 0.00 -13.55
CA GLY A 266 1.20 -1.00 -14.07
C GLY A 266 0.39 -1.75 -13.01
N GLY A 267 0.35 -1.22 -11.79
CA GLY A 267 -0.46 -1.76 -10.71
C GLY A 267 -1.96 -1.74 -11.04
N ARG A 268 -2.66 -2.83 -10.68
CA ARG A 268 -4.11 -2.97 -10.89
C ARG A 268 -4.91 -2.53 -9.67
N LEU A 269 -5.76 -1.52 -9.81
CA LEU A 269 -6.67 -1.11 -8.75
C LEU A 269 -7.60 -2.26 -8.34
N GLY A 270 -7.85 -2.38 -7.03
CA GLY A 270 -8.67 -3.44 -6.44
C GLY A 270 -7.98 -4.78 -6.21
N SER A 271 -6.70 -4.92 -6.60
CA SER A 271 -5.89 -6.11 -6.29
C SER A 271 -5.35 -6.10 -4.85
N ARG A 272 -4.83 -7.25 -4.39
CA ARG A 272 -4.10 -7.34 -3.11
C ARG A 272 -2.91 -6.36 -3.06
N CYS A 273 -2.18 -6.21 -4.15
CA CYS A 273 -1.12 -5.21 -4.32
C CYS A 273 -1.63 -3.77 -4.10
N HIS A 274 -2.85 -3.47 -4.55
CA HIS A 274 -3.47 -2.17 -4.26
C HIS A 274 -3.82 -2.02 -2.77
N ASP A 275 -4.19 -3.10 -2.08
CA ASP A 275 -4.43 -3.06 -0.62
C ASP A 275 -3.14 -2.74 0.15
N ASP A 276 -2.00 -3.29 -0.29
CA ASP A 276 -0.68 -2.98 0.28
C ASP A 276 -0.30 -1.50 0.06
N LEU A 277 -0.58 -0.95 -1.14
CA LEU A 277 -0.47 0.50 -1.37
C LEU A 277 -1.37 1.31 -0.42
N VAL A 278 -2.65 0.93 -0.28
CA VAL A 278 -3.59 1.65 0.60
C VAL A 278 -3.09 1.65 2.05
N ARG A 279 -2.54 0.53 2.54
CA ARG A 279 -1.91 0.44 3.86
C ARG A 279 -0.70 1.35 3.99
N ALA A 280 0.22 1.33 3.02
CA ALA A 280 1.39 2.20 3.02
C ALA A 280 0.99 3.68 2.97
N ALA A 281 0.00 4.04 2.16
CA ALA A 281 -0.51 5.41 2.05
C ALA A 281 -1.21 5.88 3.33
N ALA A 282 -1.97 5.02 4.01
CA ALA A 282 -2.54 5.32 5.33
C ALA A 282 -1.45 5.50 6.39
N ALA A 283 -0.42 4.65 6.37
CA ALA A 283 0.72 4.77 7.26
C ALA A 283 1.47 6.10 7.04
N LEU A 284 1.66 6.53 5.79
CA LEU A 284 2.27 7.82 5.46
C LEU A 284 1.51 9.01 6.05
N GLU A 285 0.17 8.96 6.09
CA GLU A 285 -0.63 10.03 6.71
C GLU A 285 -0.53 10.01 8.25
N MET A 286 -0.42 8.82 8.86
CA MET A 286 -0.14 8.70 10.31
C MET A 286 1.26 9.23 10.65
N LEU A 287 2.27 8.87 9.85
CA LEU A 287 3.63 9.39 9.96
C LEU A 287 3.65 10.91 9.74
N HIS A 288 2.77 11.45 8.89
CA HIS A 288 2.64 12.89 8.72
C HIS A 288 2.10 13.61 9.93
N ALA A 289 1.06 13.04 10.55
CA ALA A 289 0.52 13.59 11.78
C ALA A 289 1.61 13.61 12.88
N PHE A 290 2.35 12.50 13.04
CA PHE A 290 3.52 12.44 13.92
C PHE A 290 4.52 13.57 13.64
N ALA A 291 4.97 13.66 12.38
CA ALA A 291 5.98 14.63 11.97
C ALA A 291 5.54 16.07 12.26
N LEU A 292 4.29 16.42 11.95
CA LEU A 292 3.76 17.77 12.20
C LEU A 292 3.66 18.09 13.70
N ILE A 293 3.15 17.15 14.51
CA ILE A 293 2.95 17.36 15.94
C ILE A 293 4.30 17.56 16.64
N HIS A 294 5.30 16.74 16.31
CA HIS A 294 6.63 16.84 16.90
C HIS A 294 7.39 18.07 16.39
N ASP A 295 7.28 18.40 15.10
CA ASP A 295 7.87 19.61 14.51
C ASP A 295 7.33 20.88 15.18
N ASP A 296 6.02 20.97 15.43
CA ASP A 296 5.42 22.10 16.16
C ASP A 296 5.99 22.28 17.58
N VAL A 297 6.35 21.19 18.26
CA VAL A 297 6.99 21.24 19.58
C VAL A 297 8.44 21.67 19.48
N MET A 298 9.19 21.12 18.53
CA MET A 298 10.61 21.42 18.32
C MET A 298 10.84 22.88 17.89
N ASP A 299 9.96 23.39 17.03
CA ASP A 299 10.01 24.75 16.48
C ASP A 299 9.26 25.77 17.37
N GLN A 300 8.60 25.32 18.45
CA GLN A 300 7.75 26.16 19.32
C GLN A 300 6.64 26.91 18.55
N SER A 301 6.15 26.34 17.44
CA SER A 301 5.14 26.96 16.59
C SER A 301 3.77 26.97 17.28
N SER A 302 3.18 28.15 17.47
CA SER A 302 1.89 28.27 18.20
C SER A 302 0.64 27.85 17.40
N THR A 303 0.75 27.78 16.07
CA THR A 303 -0.38 27.53 15.16
C THR A 303 -0.04 26.53 14.06
N ARG A 304 -1.03 25.71 13.68
CA ARG A 304 -0.97 24.75 12.58
C ARG A 304 -2.29 24.75 11.81
N ARG A 305 -2.23 25.00 10.50
CA ARG A 305 -3.41 25.03 9.59
C ARG A 305 -4.52 25.97 10.12
N GLY A 306 -4.15 27.13 10.66
CA GLY A 306 -5.10 28.09 11.24
C GLY A 306 -5.70 27.70 12.61
N ALA A 307 -5.34 26.54 13.16
CA ALA A 307 -5.73 26.10 14.50
C ALA A 307 -4.53 26.17 15.48
N PRO A 308 -4.74 26.24 16.81
CA PRO A 308 -3.65 26.15 17.77
C PRO A 308 -2.92 24.80 17.69
N ALA A 309 -1.59 24.81 17.80
CA ALA A 309 -0.79 23.59 17.82
C ALA A 309 -1.11 22.70 19.05
N ALA A 310 -0.81 21.40 18.97
CA ALA A 310 -1.22 20.44 20.00
C ALA A 310 -0.70 20.80 21.41
N HIS A 311 0.56 21.23 21.51
CA HIS A 311 1.15 21.64 22.78
C HIS A 311 0.49 22.90 23.36
N VAL A 312 0.02 23.82 22.51
CA VAL A 312 -0.72 25.04 22.94
C VAL A 312 -2.09 24.67 23.47
N VAL A 313 -2.81 23.76 22.81
CA VAL A 313 -4.12 23.27 23.26
C VAL A 313 -3.98 22.60 24.63
N ALA A 314 -3.03 21.68 24.79
CA ALA A 314 -2.81 20.98 26.05
C ALA A 314 -2.38 21.94 27.18
N ALA A 315 -1.51 22.91 26.91
CA ALA A 315 -1.13 23.93 27.88
C ALA A 315 -2.34 24.79 28.31
N LYS A 316 -3.21 25.17 27.36
CA LYS A 316 -4.44 25.91 27.67
C LYS A 316 -5.36 25.09 28.57
N ARG A 317 -5.60 23.81 28.25
CA ARG A 317 -6.44 22.93 29.07
C ARG A 317 -5.88 22.72 30.47
N HIS A 318 -4.56 22.56 30.60
CA HIS A 318 -3.88 22.49 31.89
C HIS A 318 -4.17 23.71 32.79
N ARG A 319 -4.06 24.92 32.23
CA ARG A 319 -4.38 26.16 32.96
C ARG A 319 -5.87 26.24 33.35
N GLN A 320 -6.76 25.86 32.44
CA GLN A 320 -8.21 25.88 32.67
C GLN A 320 -8.65 24.86 33.72
N GLY A 321 -8.05 23.68 33.73
CA GLY A 321 -8.30 22.62 34.71
C GLY A 321 -7.62 22.84 36.07
N GLY A 322 -6.92 23.97 36.28
CA GLY A 322 -6.21 24.24 37.54
C GLY A 322 -5.06 23.26 37.80
N GLY A 323 -4.43 22.75 36.74
CA GLY A 323 -3.36 21.76 36.82
C GLY A 323 -2.14 22.25 37.61
N GLN A 324 -1.45 21.31 38.26
CA GLN A 324 -0.20 21.60 38.98
C GLN A 324 1.00 21.64 38.02
N GLY A 325 1.97 22.51 38.28
CA GLY A 325 3.20 22.64 37.49
C GLY A 325 3.12 23.62 36.32
N ARG A 326 4.11 23.57 35.40
CA ARG A 326 4.20 24.47 34.25
C ARG A 326 3.33 23.95 33.10
N ALA A 327 2.34 24.75 32.70
CA ALA A 327 1.40 24.42 31.63
C ALA A 327 2.09 24.16 30.29
N GLU A 328 3.14 24.92 29.97
CA GLU A 328 3.88 24.79 28.71
C GLU A 328 4.57 23.42 28.64
N ARG A 329 5.20 23.01 29.75
CA ARG A 329 5.88 21.71 29.83
C ARG A 329 4.90 20.55 29.76
N PHE A 330 3.73 20.69 30.38
CA PHE A 330 2.65 19.73 30.24
C PHE A 330 2.20 19.63 28.77
N GLY A 331 2.02 20.77 28.10
CA GLY A 331 1.65 20.84 26.69
C GLY A 331 2.64 20.11 25.79
N GLU A 332 3.93 20.39 25.93
CA GLU A 332 5.02 19.70 25.21
C GLU A 332 4.95 18.18 25.40
N ASN A 333 4.85 17.72 26.66
CA ASN A 333 4.82 16.29 26.97
C ASN A 333 3.60 15.59 26.35
N ILE A 334 2.43 16.22 26.38
CA ILE A 334 1.20 15.66 25.78
C ILE A 334 1.31 15.60 24.26
N ALA A 335 1.87 16.63 23.62
CA ALA A 335 2.08 16.63 22.18
C ALA A 335 3.08 15.54 21.75
N ILE A 336 4.15 15.30 22.53
CA ILE A 336 5.09 14.20 22.28
C ILE A 336 4.34 12.87 22.27
N LEU A 337 3.56 12.57 23.30
CA LEU A 337 2.78 11.32 23.40
C LEU A 337 1.74 11.18 22.28
N LEU A 338 1.11 12.29 21.87
CA LEU A 338 0.17 12.27 20.74
C LEU A 338 0.86 11.92 19.43
N GLY A 339 2.06 12.45 19.19
CA GLY A 339 2.88 12.07 18.06
C GLY A 339 3.36 10.61 18.14
N ASP A 340 3.78 10.15 19.32
CA ASP A 340 4.22 8.76 19.52
C ASP A 340 3.09 7.75 19.22
N LEU A 341 1.85 8.11 19.59
CA LEU A 341 0.66 7.34 19.23
C LEU A 341 0.48 7.29 17.71
N ALA A 342 0.59 8.42 17.00
CA ALA A 342 0.49 8.47 15.55
C ALA A 342 1.58 7.62 14.86
N HIS A 343 2.82 7.69 15.34
CA HIS A 343 3.92 6.88 14.81
C HIS A 343 3.68 5.38 15.04
N SER A 344 3.19 5.01 16.22
CA SER A 344 2.87 3.61 16.56
C SER A 344 1.79 3.02 15.65
N LEU A 345 0.79 3.83 15.26
CA LEU A 345 -0.24 3.40 14.31
C LEU A 345 0.31 3.26 12.89
N ALA A 346 1.24 4.12 12.48
CA ALA A 346 1.93 3.99 11.21
C ALA A 346 2.69 2.65 11.12
N ASP A 347 3.44 2.30 12.16
CA ASP A 347 4.19 1.03 12.23
C ASP A 347 3.27 -0.19 12.18
N ARG A 348 2.14 -0.14 12.89
CA ARG A 348 1.13 -1.21 12.84
C ARG A 348 0.60 -1.43 11.42
N LEU A 349 0.32 -0.36 10.69
CA LEU A 349 -0.18 -0.41 9.30
C LEU A 349 0.86 -0.99 8.33
N VAL A 350 2.14 -0.77 8.61
CA VAL A 350 3.27 -1.23 7.77
C VAL A 350 3.68 -2.67 8.07
N ASN A 351 3.48 -3.15 9.31
CA ASN A 351 3.86 -4.50 9.73
C ASN A 351 3.45 -5.63 8.74
N PRO A 352 2.22 -5.69 8.21
CA PRO A 352 1.81 -6.75 7.29
C PRO A 352 2.31 -6.58 5.84
N LEU A 353 2.97 -5.47 5.49
CA LEU A 353 3.44 -5.22 4.12
C LEU A 353 4.56 -6.18 3.69
N PRO A 354 4.80 -6.36 2.38
CA PRO A 354 5.99 -7.06 1.88
C PRO A 354 7.29 -6.51 2.48
N SER A 355 8.30 -7.37 2.67
CA SER A 355 9.58 -6.97 3.31
C SER A 355 10.27 -5.82 2.58
N THR A 356 10.26 -5.83 1.24
CA THR A 356 10.84 -4.77 0.42
C THR A 356 10.18 -3.41 0.64
N MET A 357 8.86 -3.37 0.86
CA MET A 357 8.15 -2.13 1.21
C MET A 357 8.51 -1.68 2.62
N ARG A 358 8.65 -2.61 3.57
CA ARG A 358 9.09 -2.28 4.93
C ARG A 358 10.52 -1.74 4.97
N ASP A 359 11.43 -2.27 4.15
CA ASP A 359 12.81 -1.76 4.06
C ASP A 359 12.81 -0.27 3.62
N TYR A 360 12.04 0.07 2.59
CA TYR A 360 11.88 1.46 2.13
C TYR A 360 11.17 2.34 3.16
N TRP A 361 10.23 1.77 3.93
CA TRP A 361 9.62 2.46 5.06
C TRP A 361 10.64 2.78 6.16
N TYR A 362 11.53 1.85 6.50
CA TYR A 362 12.55 2.08 7.51
C TYR A 362 13.56 3.14 7.05
N GLU A 363 13.99 3.08 5.79
CA GLU A 363 14.84 4.13 5.21
C GLU A 363 14.17 5.50 5.27
N LEU A 364 12.89 5.58 4.88
CA LEU A 364 12.11 6.80 4.98
C LEU A 364 12.11 7.40 6.39
N ASN A 365 11.92 6.58 7.43
CA ASN A 365 11.93 7.06 8.82
C ASN A 365 13.31 7.60 9.22
N LEU A 366 14.39 6.92 8.82
CA LEU A 366 15.76 7.38 9.08
C LEU A 366 16.06 8.69 8.35
N GLU A 367 15.61 8.84 7.11
CA GLU A 367 15.75 10.07 6.32
C GLU A 367 15.02 11.24 6.98
N LEU A 368 13.78 11.04 7.43
CA LEU A 368 13.00 12.05 8.12
C LEU A 368 13.72 12.51 9.40
N ILE A 369 14.20 11.58 10.22
CA ILE A 369 14.96 11.89 11.44
C ILE A 369 16.26 12.61 11.13
N ALA A 370 17.00 12.15 10.12
CA ALA A 370 18.26 12.77 9.69
C ALA A 370 18.05 14.19 9.18
N GLY A 371 16.97 14.43 8.41
CA GLY A 371 16.54 15.73 7.93
C GLY A 371 16.18 16.68 9.08
N GLN A 372 15.32 16.24 10.00
CA GLN A 372 14.92 17.05 11.16
C GLN A 372 16.12 17.40 12.05
N ARG A 373 16.99 16.44 12.32
CA ARG A 373 18.25 16.69 13.05
C ARG A 373 19.12 17.70 12.31
N GLY A 374 19.24 17.56 10.99
CA GLY A 374 20.01 18.46 10.13
C GLY A 374 19.50 19.90 10.18
N ASP A 375 18.18 20.07 10.18
CA ASP A 375 17.51 21.37 10.31
C ASP A 375 17.82 22.02 11.67
N LEU A 376 17.53 21.32 12.78
CA LEU A 376 17.74 21.83 14.14
C LEU A 376 19.22 22.17 14.41
N THR A 377 20.13 21.25 14.06
CA THR A 377 21.57 21.47 14.29
C THR A 377 22.16 22.52 13.35
N GLY A 378 21.65 22.63 12.12
CA GLY A 378 22.07 23.64 11.15
C GLY A 378 21.70 25.04 11.60
N SER A 379 20.45 25.23 12.00
CA SER A 379 19.93 26.51 12.49
C SER A 379 20.63 26.94 13.79
N ALA A 380 20.81 26.02 14.75
CA ALA A 380 21.53 26.31 15.99
C ALA A 380 23.01 26.67 15.77
N ALA A 381 23.66 26.09 14.76
CA ALA A 381 25.05 26.39 14.40
C ALA A 381 25.18 27.63 13.49
N GLY A 382 24.06 28.23 13.06
CA GLY A 382 24.06 29.35 12.12
C GLY A 382 24.70 28.99 10.77
N ARG A 383 24.50 27.76 10.29
CA ARG A 383 25.08 27.31 9.00
C ARG A 383 24.56 28.18 7.85
N ARG A 384 25.38 28.29 6.81
CA ARG A 384 25.10 29.09 5.61
C ARG A 384 25.57 28.39 4.32
N ASP A 385 25.89 27.10 4.38
CA ASP A 385 26.35 26.38 3.21
C ASP A 385 25.20 25.73 2.43
N LEU A 386 25.24 25.93 1.12
CA LEU A 386 24.21 25.49 0.17
C LEU A 386 23.96 23.98 0.24
N ALA A 387 25.03 23.18 0.31
CA ALA A 387 24.95 21.73 0.31
C ALA A 387 24.14 21.19 1.51
N HIS A 388 24.29 21.79 2.70
CA HIS A 388 23.50 21.41 3.88
C HIS A 388 22.03 21.78 3.71
N ALA A 389 21.73 23.00 3.26
CA ALA A 389 20.34 23.44 3.05
C ALA A 389 19.61 22.57 2.04
N GLU A 390 20.24 22.23 0.92
CA GLU A 390 19.68 21.33 -0.10
C GLU A 390 19.49 19.90 0.43
N ALA A 391 20.43 19.37 1.22
CA ALA A 391 20.30 18.05 1.82
C ALA A 391 19.15 17.98 2.84
N VAL A 392 18.99 19.02 3.67
CA VAL A 392 17.87 19.11 4.63
C VAL A 392 16.55 19.19 3.89
N ALA A 393 16.42 20.06 2.88
CA ALA A 393 15.21 20.19 2.07
C ALA A 393 14.83 18.88 1.37
N ALA A 394 15.82 18.17 0.82
CA ALA A 394 15.62 16.88 0.19
C ALA A 394 15.14 15.81 1.17
N LEU A 395 15.73 15.70 2.37
CA LEU A 395 15.37 14.66 3.33
C LEU A 395 14.07 14.97 4.08
N LYS A 396 13.93 16.16 4.67
CA LYS A 396 12.81 16.55 5.54
C LYS A 396 11.51 16.72 4.76
N SER A 397 11.58 17.25 3.53
CA SER A 397 10.40 17.64 2.75
C SER A 397 10.24 16.83 1.47
N GLY A 398 11.26 16.78 0.62
CA GLY A 398 11.17 16.18 -0.71
C GLY A 398 10.96 14.67 -0.71
N ALA A 399 11.90 13.93 -0.11
CA ALA A 399 11.92 12.47 -0.09
C ALA A 399 10.67 11.92 0.60
N TYR A 400 10.38 12.45 1.78
CA TYR A 400 9.23 12.04 2.58
C TYR A 400 7.87 12.33 1.92
N THR A 401 7.74 13.44 1.19
CA THR A 401 6.45 13.85 0.64
C THR A 401 6.19 13.29 -0.77
N ILE A 402 7.25 13.11 -1.57
CA ILE A 402 7.15 12.78 -2.99
C ILE A 402 7.80 11.44 -3.31
N GLU A 403 9.11 11.33 -3.09
CA GLU A 403 9.91 10.19 -3.58
C GLU A 403 9.54 8.87 -2.91
N ARG A 404 9.53 8.81 -1.58
CA ARG A 404 9.25 7.60 -0.82
C ARG A 404 7.81 7.11 -1.01
N PRO A 405 6.77 7.97 -1.00
CA PRO A 405 5.42 7.54 -1.37
C PRO A 405 5.36 6.94 -2.77
N LEU A 406 5.99 7.58 -3.76
CA LEU A 406 6.04 7.09 -5.14
C LEU A 406 6.74 5.73 -5.24
N GLN A 407 7.87 5.55 -4.54
CA GLN A 407 8.60 4.28 -4.46
C GLN A 407 7.76 3.19 -3.77
N LEU A 408 7.07 3.50 -2.67
CA LEU A 408 6.18 2.54 -2.01
C LEU A 408 5.04 2.10 -2.95
N GLY A 409 4.49 3.03 -3.74
CA GLY A 409 3.49 2.69 -4.75
C GLY A 409 4.03 1.80 -5.87
N SER A 410 5.22 2.07 -6.38
CA SER A 410 5.83 1.23 -7.41
C SER A 410 6.22 -0.15 -6.89
N LEU A 411 6.70 -0.24 -5.64
CA LEU A 411 6.97 -1.52 -4.97
C LEU A 411 5.70 -2.34 -4.77
N ALA A 412 4.60 -1.71 -4.37
CA ALA A 412 3.30 -2.36 -4.27
C ALA A 412 2.84 -2.92 -5.64
N ALA A 413 3.12 -2.22 -6.73
CA ALA A 413 2.87 -2.68 -8.10
C ALA A 413 3.86 -3.74 -8.61
N VAL A 414 4.84 -4.16 -7.78
CA VAL A 414 5.91 -5.11 -8.14
C VAL A 414 6.75 -4.60 -9.32
N ALA A 415 7.03 -3.29 -9.34
CA ALA A 415 7.84 -2.64 -10.35
C ALA A 415 9.24 -3.26 -10.48
N ASP A 416 9.70 -3.43 -11.72
CA ASP A 416 11.05 -3.90 -12.02
C ASP A 416 12.13 -2.83 -11.71
N GLY A 417 13.40 -3.19 -11.87
CA GLY A 417 14.51 -2.30 -11.54
C GLY A 417 14.55 -1.01 -12.38
N GLU A 418 14.18 -1.08 -13.65
CA GLU A 418 14.21 0.10 -14.54
C GLU A 418 13.04 1.04 -14.22
N GLN A 419 11.85 0.49 -14.01
CA GLN A 419 10.67 1.26 -13.59
C GLN A 419 10.92 1.97 -12.25
N ARG A 420 11.52 1.27 -11.28
CA ARG A 420 11.86 1.86 -9.98
C ARG A 420 12.88 2.99 -10.11
N GLU A 421 13.91 2.83 -10.92
CA GLU A 421 14.92 3.89 -11.12
C GLU A 421 14.31 5.12 -11.81
N ALA A 422 13.47 4.92 -12.82
CA ALA A 422 12.79 6.02 -13.50
C ALA A 422 11.88 6.81 -12.54
N LEU A 423 11.07 6.11 -11.74
CA LEU A 423 10.20 6.74 -10.74
C LEU A 423 11.00 7.37 -9.60
N SER A 424 12.09 6.75 -9.16
CA SER A 424 13.01 7.33 -8.16
C SER A 424 13.64 8.64 -8.64
N ALA A 425 14.15 8.68 -9.87
CA ALA A 425 14.70 9.89 -10.48
C ALA A 425 13.64 11.00 -10.59
N TYR A 426 12.44 10.67 -11.06
CA TYR A 426 11.30 11.59 -11.08
C TYR A 426 10.99 12.15 -9.68
N GLY A 427 10.91 11.26 -8.68
CA GLY A 427 10.57 11.61 -7.30
C GLY A 427 11.61 12.52 -6.64
N ARG A 428 12.91 12.29 -6.90
CA ARG A 428 14.01 13.12 -6.40
C ARG A 428 13.92 14.56 -6.91
N HIS A 429 13.72 14.72 -8.21
CA HIS A 429 13.64 16.03 -8.87
C HIS A 429 12.38 16.78 -8.42
N LEU A 430 11.21 16.14 -8.50
CA LEU A 430 9.97 16.75 -8.05
C LEU A 430 9.95 17.02 -6.53
N GLY A 431 10.62 16.19 -5.74
CA GLY A 431 10.81 16.40 -4.31
C GLY A 431 11.59 17.67 -3.98
N ARG A 432 12.64 18.00 -4.75
CA ARG A 432 13.37 19.28 -4.63
C ARG A 432 12.48 20.46 -5.00
N ALA A 433 11.78 20.38 -6.12
CA ALA A 433 10.84 21.40 -6.55
C ALA A 433 9.74 21.65 -5.50
N PHE A 434 9.20 20.59 -4.90
CA PHE A 434 8.23 20.68 -3.81
C PHE A 434 8.81 21.43 -2.60
N ALA A 435 10.01 21.05 -2.15
CA ALA A 435 10.63 21.66 -0.97
C ALA A 435 10.91 23.16 -1.17
N TRP A 436 11.49 23.55 -2.32
CA TRP A 436 11.74 24.96 -2.60
C TRP A 436 10.48 25.77 -2.82
N ARG A 437 9.42 25.16 -3.38
CA ARG A 437 8.10 25.82 -3.42
C ARG A 437 7.56 26.03 -2.00
N ASP A 438 7.74 25.08 -1.10
CA ASP A 438 7.35 25.23 0.32
C ASP A 438 8.12 26.39 0.97
N ASP A 439 9.44 26.47 0.77
CA ASP A 439 10.27 27.59 1.24
C ASP A 439 9.76 28.95 0.71
N ILE A 440 9.43 29.05 -0.60
CA ILE A 440 8.86 30.27 -1.19
C ILE A 440 7.56 30.65 -0.48
N LEU A 441 6.69 29.67 -0.20
CA LEU A 441 5.40 29.93 0.45
C LEU A 441 5.55 30.27 1.94
N GLY A 442 6.56 29.73 2.63
CA GLY A 442 6.89 30.09 4.00
C GLY A 442 7.35 31.54 4.14
N VAL A 443 8.00 32.08 3.10
CA VAL A 443 8.47 33.47 3.08
C VAL A 443 7.44 34.45 2.50
N TRP A 444 6.82 34.14 1.35
CA TRP A 444 5.96 35.09 0.62
C TRP A 444 4.49 34.66 0.49
N GLY A 445 4.10 33.53 1.08
CA GLY A 445 2.72 33.03 0.99
C GLY A 445 1.72 33.83 1.80
N GLU A 446 0.45 33.81 1.37
CA GLU A 446 -0.66 34.48 2.05
C GLU A 446 -1.10 33.69 3.31
N PRO A 447 -1.24 34.33 4.49
CA PRO A 447 -1.55 33.62 5.75
C PRO A 447 -2.85 32.82 5.73
N GLU A 448 -3.86 33.32 5.00
CA GLU A 448 -5.17 32.66 4.86
C GLU A 448 -5.07 31.30 4.16
N ARG A 449 -3.99 31.07 3.41
CA ARG A 449 -3.81 29.89 2.57
C ARG A 449 -2.67 28.99 3.04
N THR A 450 -1.63 29.54 3.66
CA THR A 450 -0.55 28.76 4.31
C THR A 450 -0.95 28.26 5.71
N GLY A 451 -1.92 28.93 6.36
CA GLY A 451 -2.33 28.63 7.73
C GLY A 451 -1.29 28.99 8.80
N LYS A 452 -0.23 29.70 8.40
CA LYS A 452 0.83 30.30 9.25
C LYS A 452 1.01 31.78 8.87
N PRO A 453 1.50 32.65 9.76
CA PRO A 453 1.85 34.02 9.38
C PRO A 453 2.89 34.03 8.25
N SER A 454 2.78 34.98 7.31
CA SER A 454 3.76 35.16 6.25
C SER A 454 5.14 35.50 6.86
N GLY A 455 6.20 34.87 6.35
CA GLY A 455 7.57 35.08 6.83
C GLY A 455 7.91 34.39 8.15
N ASP A 456 7.16 33.36 8.56
CA ASP A 456 7.46 32.59 9.78
C ASP A 456 8.84 31.93 9.69
N ASP A 457 9.21 31.39 8.53
CA ASP A 457 10.53 30.78 8.31
C ASP A 457 11.68 31.80 8.48
N LEU A 458 11.44 33.06 8.11
CA LEU A 458 12.40 34.14 8.35
C LEU A 458 12.47 34.49 9.83
N ARG A 459 11.32 34.55 10.52
CA ARG A 459 11.25 34.83 11.96
C ARG A 459 12.01 33.80 12.78
N GLU A 460 11.87 32.52 12.41
CA GLU A 460 12.55 31.38 13.04
C GLU A 460 14.05 31.31 12.67
N GLY A 461 14.49 32.07 11.66
CA GLY A 461 15.89 32.06 11.21
C GLY A 461 16.31 30.73 10.57
N LYS A 462 15.35 30.01 9.94
CA LYS A 462 15.59 28.70 9.35
C LYS A 462 16.66 28.74 8.27
N THR A 463 17.51 27.73 8.25
CA THR A 463 18.63 27.62 7.29
C THR A 463 18.17 27.07 5.93
N THR A 464 17.19 27.73 5.31
CA THR A 464 16.64 27.36 4.00
C THR A 464 17.54 27.82 2.85
N LEU A 465 17.24 27.38 1.62
CA LEU A 465 17.93 27.85 0.43
C LEU A 465 17.79 29.38 0.26
N ILE A 466 16.61 29.92 0.55
CA ILE A 466 16.35 31.37 0.54
C ILE A 466 17.30 32.08 1.49
N TRP A 467 17.50 31.51 2.68
CA TRP A 467 18.36 32.08 3.69
C TRP A 467 19.84 32.09 3.24
N VAL A 468 20.33 30.99 2.67
CA VAL A 468 21.70 30.91 2.14
C VAL A 468 21.93 31.96 1.05
N LEU A 469 21.07 32.01 0.03
CA LEU A 469 21.19 32.96 -1.08
C LEU A 469 21.04 34.42 -0.60
N GLY A 470 20.15 34.67 0.36
CA GLY A 470 20.02 35.97 1.00
C GLY A 470 21.31 36.39 1.70
N SER A 471 21.96 35.49 2.45
CA SER A 471 23.20 35.81 3.15
C SER A 471 24.37 36.16 2.22
N GLU A 472 24.35 35.67 0.98
CA GLU A 472 25.35 35.99 -0.05
C GLU A 472 25.08 37.33 -0.75
N ARG A 473 23.82 37.77 -0.81
CA ARG A 473 23.39 38.92 -1.64
C ARG A 473 23.02 40.16 -0.83
N LEU A 474 22.52 39.99 0.38
CA LEU A 474 22.01 41.08 1.21
C LEU A 474 23.17 41.83 1.89
N THR A 475 23.03 43.15 1.98
CA THR A 475 24.01 44.05 2.63
C THR A 475 23.28 45.12 3.45
N GLY A 476 24.01 45.85 4.30
CA GLY A 476 23.47 46.96 5.09
C GLY A 476 22.31 46.55 6.01
N ALA A 477 21.26 47.36 6.05
CA ALA A 477 20.13 47.17 6.95
C ALA A 477 19.44 45.79 6.82
N ALA A 478 19.41 45.22 5.60
CA ALA A 478 18.84 43.89 5.36
C ALA A 478 19.73 42.77 5.92
N ALA A 479 21.06 42.89 5.79
CA ALA A 479 21.98 41.95 6.43
C ALA A 479 21.91 42.04 7.96
N ASP A 480 21.77 43.25 8.51
CA ASP A 480 21.59 43.45 9.95
C ASP A 480 20.26 42.86 10.45
N ALA A 481 19.18 42.96 9.66
CA ALA A 481 17.89 42.32 9.97
C ALA A 481 18.02 40.79 9.95
N MET A 482 18.72 40.24 8.96
CA MET A 482 18.99 38.81 8.84
C MET A 482 19.79 38.27 10.02
N ALA A 483 20.71 39.06 10.58
CA ALA A 483 21.46 38.68 11.77
C ALA A 483 20.64 38.74 13.08
N ARG A 484 19.51 39.47 13.10
CA ARG A 484 18.65 39.63 14.28
C ARG A 484 17.54 38.60 14.37
N VAL A 485 16.88 38.25 13.26
CA VAL A 485 15.79 37.28 13.28
C VAL A 485 16.29 35.89 13.71
N GLY A 486 15.44 35.10 14.38
CA GLY A 486 15.85 33.88 15.08
C GLY A 486 16.57 34.12 16.42
N THR A 487 16.67 35.36 16.90
CA THR A 487 17.26 35.71 18.22
C THR A 487 16.34 36.62 19.04
N ASP A 488 16.65 36.81 20.32
CA ASP A 488 15.96 37.76 21.21
C ASP A 488 16.06 39.24 20.74
N GLN A 489 16.88 39.52 19.72
CA GLN A 489 17.05 40.85 19.14
C GLN A 489 16.11 41.13 17.95
N ALA A 490 15.31 40.16 17.51
CA ALA A 490 14.41 40.29 16.39
C ALA A 490 13.41 41.45 16.59
N ARG A 491 13.26 42.31 15.58
CA ARG A 491 12.30 43.42 15.57
C ARG A 491 11.07 43.04 14.75
N ALA A 492 9.94 43.65 15.08
CA ALA A 492 8.68 43.42 14.37
C ALA A 492 8.76 43.74 12.87
N GLU A 493 9.58 44.72 12.48
CA GLU A 493 9.80 45.17 11.10
C GLU A 493 10.82 44.33 10.31
N ASP A 494 11.65 43.52 10.98
CA ASP A 494 12.76 42.82 10.34
C ASP A 494 12.29 41.85 9.25
N VAL A 495 11.16 41.16 9.47
CA VAL A 495 10.58 40.23 8.49
C VAL A 495 10.19 40.94 7.19
N ALA A 496 9.51 42.08 7.29
CA ALA A 496 9.09 42.85 6.11
C ALA A 496 10.29 43.40 5.33
N VAL A 497 11.30 43.93 6.05
CA VAL A 497 12.56 44.40 5.44
C VAL A 497 13.25 43.26 4.69
N LEU A 498 13.29 42.06 5.25
CA LEU A 498 13.90 40.89 4.62
C LEU A 498 13.12 40.43 3.39
N GLN A 499 11.78 40.36 3.46
CA GLN A 499 10.95 39.98 2.32
C GLN A 499 11.20 40.88 1.10
N ASP A 500 11.17 42.20 1.31
CA ASP A 500 11.40 43.19 0.25
C ASP A 500 12.84 43.13 -0.30
N ALA A 501 13.82 42.93 0.57
CA ALA A 501 15.22 42.86 0.18
C ALA A 501 15.55 41.56 -0.57
N LEU A 502 15.00 40.41 -0.15
CA LEU A 502 15.16 39.12 -0.82
C LEU A 502 14.50 39.12 -2.20
N GLU A 503 13.33 39.75 -2.33
CA GLU A 503 12.65 39.96 -3.61
C GLU A 503 13.52 40.83 -4.54
N SER A 504 13.98 41.98 -4.04
CA SER A 504 14.83 42.92 -4.79
C SER A 504 16.19 42.32 -5.19
N ALA A 505 16.73 41.41 -4.38
CA ALA A 505 17.96 40.66 -4.65
C ALA A 505 17.75 39.48 -5.62
N GLY A 506 16.54 39.29 -6.14
CA GLY A 506 16.21 38.24 -7.11
C GLY A 506 16.29 36.83 -6.53
N VAL A 507 16.19 36.65 -5.20
CA VAL A 507 16.27 35.33 -4.57
C VAL A 507 15.06 34.48 -4.96
N ARG A 508 13.85 35.06 -4.94
CA ARG A 508 12.64 34.38 -5.38
C ARG A 508 12.74 33.91 -6.82
N GLN A 509 13.17 34.78 -7.74
CA GLN A 509 13.31 34.45 -9.16
C GLN A 509 14.33 33.34 -9.42
N ASP A 510 15.41 33.26 -8.62
CA ASP A 510 16.38 32.17 -8.69
C ASP A 510 15.72 30.83 -8.31
N LEU A 511 15.00 30.76 -7.19
CA LEU A 511 14.26 29.55 -6.81
C LEU A 511 13.20 29.17 -7.84
N GLU A 512 12.44 30.13 -8.39
CA GLU A 512 11.46 29.88 -9.46
C GLU A 512 12.11 29.26 -10.71
N THR A 513 13.34 29.67 -11.04
CA THR A 513 14.10 29.11 -12.16
C THR A 513 14.53 27.68 -11.84
N ARG A 514 15.11 27.45 -10.66
CA ARG A 514 15.53 26.11 -10.21
C ARG A 514 14.35 25.13 -10.12
N ILE A 515 13.19 25.57 -9.61
CA ILE A 515 11.96 24.75 -9.57
C ILE A 515 11.57 24.31 -10.97
N ARG A 516 11.62 25.21 -11.96
CA ARG A 516 11.29 24.87 -13.36
C ARG A 516 12.25 23.83 -13.93
N GLU A 517 13.56 24.00 -13.72
CA GLU A 517 14.59 23.06 -14.17
C GLU A 517 14.41 21.67 -13.54
N GLU A 518 14.11 21.60 -12.23
CA GLU A 518 13.82 20.34 -11.54
C GLU A 518 12.53 19.68 -12.07
N VAL A 519 11.48 20.44 -12.39
CA VAL A 519 10.27 19.86 -12.99
C VAL A 519 10.54 19.32 -14.40
N GLU A 520 11.30 20.04 -15.23
CA GLU A 520 11.71 19.57 -16.55
C GLU A 520 12.55 18.28 -16.45
N ALA A 521 13.48 18.22 -15.49
CA ALA A 521 14.26 17.01 -15.21
C ALA A 521 13.39 15.85 -14.71
N ALA A 522 12.40 16.13 -13.86
CA ALA A 522 11.43 15.12 -13.42
C ALA A 522 10.65 14.56 -14.62
N GLU A 523 10.07 15.42 -15.46
CA GLU A 523 9.31 14.99 -16.64
C GLU A 523 10.16 14.18 -17.63
N ALA A 524 11.44 14.51 -17.78
CA ALA A 524 12.38 13.76 -18.61
C ALA A 524 12.67 12.35 -18.07
N ALA A 525 12.51 12.11 -16.77
CA ALA A 525 12.67 10.79 -16.16
C ALA A 525 11.50 9.84 -16.46
N LEU A 526 10.33 10.36 -16.86
CA LEU A 526 9.15 9.56 -17.20
C LEU A 526 9.30 8.95 -18.61
N ARG A 527 9.79 7.71 -18.68
CA ARG A 527 10.09 7.02 -19.95
C ARG A 527 8.84 6.32 -20.53
N PRO A 528 8.30 6.75 -21.68
CA PRO A 528 7.21 6.05 -22.36
C PRO A 528 7.62 4.63 -22.76
N GLY A 529 6.71 3.67 -22.67
CA GLY A 529 6.97 2.25 -22.95
C GLY A 529 7.57 1.47 -21.77
N LEU A 530 8.21 2.15 -20.81
CA LEU A 530 8.62 1.59 -19.52
C LEU A 530 7.53 1.77 -18.45
N LEU A 531 6.88 2.95 -18.45
CA LEU A 531 5.77 3.30 -17.56
C LEU A 531 4.45 3.37 -18.34
N THR A 532 3.33 3.21 -17.63
CA THR A 532 1.99 3.32 -18.24
C THR A 532 1.70 4.75 -18.68
N GLU A 533 1.00 4.91 -19.82
CA GLU A 533 0.60 6.24 -20.32
C GLU A 533 -0.28 6.99 -19.31
N GLU A 534 -1.19 6.27 -18.65
CA GLU A 534 -2.05 6.80 -17.60
C GLU A 534 -1.25 7.32 -16.40
N GLY A 535 -0.29 6.55 -15.91
CA GLY A 535 0.56 6.98 -14.81
C GLY A 535 1.46 8.14 -15.17
N ILE A 536 2.02 8.18 -16.38
CA ILE A 536 2.80 9.34 -16.88
C ILE A 536 1.93 10.60 -16.91
N ALA A 537 0.70 10.51 -17.42
CA ALA A 537 -0.22 11.64 -17.47
C ALA A 537 -0.55 12.16 -16.07
N GLY A 538 -0.92 11.25 -15.15
CA GLY A 538 -1.21 11.60 -13.77
C GLY A 538 -0.03 12.23 -13.04
N LEU A 539 1.18 11.69 -13.21
CA LEU A 539 2.39 12.26 -12.63
C LEU A 539 2.67 13.67 -13.16
N ARG A 540 2.54 13.93 -14.47
CA ARG A 540 2.69 15.28 -15.03
C ARG A 540 1.69 16.28 -14.45
N ASP A 541 0.45 15.85 -14.23
CA ASP A 541 -0.56 16.71 -13.61
C ASP A 541 -0.24 17.00 -12.13
N GLU A 542 0.27 16.01 -11.39
CA GLU A 542 0.78 16.23 -10.03
C GLU A 542 1.97 17.20 -10.02
N ALA A 543 2.95 17.02 -10.90
CA ALA A 543 4.13 17.87 -10.97
C ALA A 543 3.74 19.33 -11.15
N ARG A 544 2.78 19.60 -12.07
CA ARG A 544 2.23 20.94 -12.26
C ARG A 544 1.53 21.48 -11.01
N ALA A 545 0.67 20.67 -10.40
CA ALA A 545 -0.07 21.06 -9.19
C ALA A 545 0.85 21.30 -7.99
N ILE A 546 1.99 20.62 -7.91
CA ILE A 546 2.98 20.75 -6.83
C ILE A 546 3.86 21.98 -7.04
N ALA A 547 4.47 22.11 -8.22
CA ALA A 547 5.50 23.11 -8.47
C ALA A 547 4.96 24.53 -8.65
N TRP A 548 3.70 24.67 -9.08
CA TRP A 548 3.03 25.96 -9.24
C TRP A 548 1.73 26.03 -8.43
N ARG A 549 1.67 25.37 -7.27
CA ARG A 549 0.60 25.65 -6.32
C ARG A 549 0.67 27.12 -5.94
N ASP A 550 -0.37 27.85 -6.27
CA ASP A 550 -0.66 29.09 -5.56
C ASP A 550 -1.07 28.66 -4.15
N ALA A 551 -0.32 29.10 -3.13
CA ALA A 551 -0.72 28.92 -1.74
C ALA A 551 -2.07 29.54 -1.61
#